data_AF-A0A3A8AIE8-F1
#
_entry.id   AF-A0A3A8AIE8-F1
#
_cell.length_a   1.000
_cell.length_b   1.000
_cell.length_c   1.000
_cell.angle_alpha   90.00
_cell.angle_beta   90.00
_cell.angle_gamma   90.00
#
_symmetry.space_group_name_H-M   'P 1'
#
loop_
_entity.id
_entity.type
_entity.pdbx_description
1 polymer ?
#
loop_
_entity_poly.entity_id
_entity_poly.type
_entity_poly.pdbx_seq_one_letter_code
_entity_poly.pdbx_strand_id
1 'polypeptide(L)'
;MAMSDVSRLAAHIQHTNVSPATTRDEIAGLCDEAAAFGFNGVMVQPCWISLCRARLAGTNVRVCSAMAYPLGGSLTRSKVAEMRDLVSEGAQEVDFMANIGFLASGDVNAFHDEIAALVDAAGAVPLKIMLELGAMPDDLWQTAIGQAEKAGVAYVKNSSGWGLGGKASVETIGFMKRCVTRAKVKASGGIRSADDADAILKAGAELIGTSAGPAIMEGRVGAGGY
;
A
#
# COMPACT_ATOMS: atom_id res chain seq x y z
N MET A 1 14.33 -7.83 20.15
CA MET A 1 14.29 -6.36 20.31
C MET A 1 13.78 -6.00 21.70
N ALA A 2 14.23 -4.89 22.31
CA ALA A 2 13.61 -4.38 23.54
C ALA A 2 12.23 -3.74 23.22
N MET A 3 11.31 -3.67 24.18
CA MET A 3 9.97 -3.09 23.93
C MET A 3 10.00 -1.64 23.43
N SER A 4 10.99 -0.84 23.85
CA SER A 4 11.20 0.54 23.38
C SER A 4 11.65 0.62 21.91
N ASP A 5 12.21 -0.46 21.35
CA ASP A 5 12.60 -0.54 19.93
C ASP A 5 11.40 -0.85 19.03
N VAL A 6 10.36 -1.51 19.53
CA VAL A 6 9.20 -1.90 18.75
C VAL A 6 8.23 -0.72 18.56
N SER A 7 8.16 0.17 19.55
CA SER A 7 7.26 1.34 19.53
C SER A 7 7.49 2.23 18.30
N ARG A 8 8.74 2.36 17.83
CA ARG A 8 9.08 3.16 16.65
C ARG A 8 8.50 2.61 15.34
N LEU A 9 8.18 1.30 15.30
CA LEU A 9 7.66 0.65 14.09
C LEU A 9 6.23 1.11 13.78
N ALA A 10 5.45 1.50 14.81
CA ALA A 10 4.04 1.87 14.65
C ALA A 10 3.84 2.97 13.61
N ALA A 11 4.69 4.00 13.61
CA ALA A 11 4.62 5.13 12.69
C ALA A 11 4.85 4.75 11.21
N HIS A 12 5.35 3.53 10.95
CA HIS A 12 5.59 2.97 9.62
C HIS A 12 4.56 1.91 9.21
N ILE A 13 3.71 1.45 10.12
CA ILE A 13 2.73 0.39 9.84
C ILE A 13 1.42 1.00 9.35
N GLN A 14 0.99 0.57 8.16
CA GLN A 14 -0.38 0.70 7.69
C GLN A 14 -1.10 -0.62 7.94
N HIS A 15 -1.92 -0.65 8.99
CA HIS A 15 -2.63 -1.85 9.45
C HIS A 15 -3.74 -2.18 8.45
N THR A 16 -3.62 -3.34 7.82
CA THR A 16 -4.33 -3.64 6.59
C THR A 16 -5.37 -4.73 6.83
N ASN A 17 -6.58 -4.48 6.32
CA ASN A 17 -7.56 -5.53 6.06
C ASN A 17 -8.34 -5.20 4.79
N VAL A 18 -7.95 -5.86 3.70
CA VAL A 18 -8.57 -5.72 2.37
C VAL A 18 -9.19 -7.03 1.85
N SER A 19 -9.37 -8.01 2.74
CA SER A 19 -10.04 -9.27 2.40
C SER A 19 -11.48 -9.02 1.90
N PRO A 20 -11.92 -9.69 0.82
CA PRO A 20 -13.27 -9.52 0.28
C PRO A 20 -14.37 -10.01 1.23
N ALA A 21 -14.02 -10.82 2.24
CA ALA A 21 -14.96 -11.34 3.24
C ALA A 21 -15.07 -10.45 4.49
N THR A 22 -14.32 -9.36 4.55
CA THR A 22 -14.23 -8.52 5.75
C THR A 22 -15.55 -7.84 6.08
N THR A 23 -15.92 -7.95 7.35
CA THR A 23 -17.15 -7.41 7.92
C THR A 23 -16.94 -6.03 8.52
N ARG A 24 -18.06 -5.34 8.76
CA ARG A 24 -18.08 -4.04 9.45
C ARG A 24 -17.40 -4.08 10.82
N ASP A 25 -17.63 -5.13 11.60
CA ASP A 25 -17.12 -5.27 12.96
C ASP A 25 -15.60 -5.52 12.96
N GLU A 26 -15.09 -6.27 11.98
CA GLU A 26 -13.64 -6.45 11.81
C GLU A 26 -12.95 -5.15 11.41
N ILE A 27 -13.57 -4.32 10.57
CA ILE A 27 -13.06 -2.98 10.25
C ILE A 27 -13.10 -2.05 11.46
N ALA A 28 -14.15 -2.16 12.29
CA ALA A 28 -14.21 -1.44 13.55
C ALA A 28 -13.03 -1.86 14.45
N GLY A 29 -12.80 -3.16 14.64
CA GLY A 29 -11.65 -3.67 15.39
C GLY A 29 -10.30 -3.17 14.85
N LEU A 30 -10.12 -3.20 13.52
CA LEU A 30 -8.92 -2.67 12.84
C LEU A 30 -8.64 -1.21 13.23
N CYS A 31 -9.69 -0.39 13.31
CA CYS A 31 -9.56 1.02 13.70
C CYS A 31 -9.20 1.17 15.19
N ASP A 32 -9.77 0.35 16.09
CA ASP A 32 -9.40 0.37 17.52
C ASP A 32 -7.92 0.05 17.71
N GLU A 33 -7.46 -1.02 17.07
CA GLU A 33 -6.07 -1.46 17.13
C GLU A 33 -5.13 -0.37 16.60
N ALA A 34 -5.47 0.23 15.46
CA ALA A 34 -4.66 1.29 14.88
C ALA A 34 -4.57 2.54 15.77
N ALA A 35 -5.67 2.93 16.41
CA ALA A 35 -5.67 4.03 17.37
C ALA A 35 -4.88 3.68 18.65
N ALA A 36 -5.04 2.46 19.18
CA ALA A 36 -4.39 2.01 20.40
C ALA A 36 -2.86 1.93 20.25
N PHE A 37 -2.36 1.42 19.12
CA PHE A 37 -0.93 1.30 18.86
C PHE A 37 -0.31 2.54 18.20
N GLY A 38 -1.11 3.51 17.76
CA GLY A 38 -0.63 4.71 17.08
C GLY A 38 -0.04 4.41 15.70
N PHE A 39 -0.69 3.53 14.94
CA PHE A 39 -0.25 3.18 13.59
C PHE A 39 -0.32 4.36 12.62
N ASN A 40 0.48 4.31 11.56
CA ASN A 40 0.49 5.32 10.49
C ASN A 40 -0.90 5.53 9.88
N GLY A 41 -1.62 4.43 9.68
CA GLY A 41 -2.94 4.41 9.07
C GLY A 41 -3.56 3.03 9.05
N VAL A 42 -4.83 2.99 8.66
CA VAL A 42 -5.54 1.78 8.24
C VAL A 42 -5.60 1.70 6.73
N MET A 43 -5.54 0.49 6.17
CA MET A 43 -5.73 0.23 4.74
C MET A 43 -6.94 -0.68 4.54
N VAL A 44 -7.97 -0.16 3.88
CA VAL A 44 -9.29 -0.80 3.78
C VAL A 44 -9.86 -0.77 2.36
N GLN A 45 -10.86 -1.61 2.09
CA GLN A 45 -11.64 -1.49 0.85
C GLN A 45 -12.44 -0.18 0.81
N PRO A 46 -12.78 0.35 -0.39
CA PRO A 46 -13.43 1.65 -0.55
C PRO A 46 -14.74 1.81 0.24
N CYS A 47 -15.56 0.75 0.31
CA CYS A 47 -16.84 0.77 1.02
C CYS A 47 -16.72 1.06 2.53
N TRP A 48 -15.53 0.95 3.10
CA TRP A 48 -15.27 1.13 4.52
C TRP A 48 -14.69 2.49 4.89
N ILE A 49 -14.36 3.35 3.91
CA ILE A 49 -13.72 4.65 4.15
C ILE A 49 -14.55 5.48 5.13
N SER A 50 -15.83 5.71 4.83
CA SER A 50 -16.73 6.51 5.67
C SER A 50 -16.80 6.02 7.13
N LEU A 51 -16.82 4.69 7.35
CA LEU A 51 -16.77 4.10 8.69
C LEU A 51 -15.45 4.42 9.40
N CYS A 52 -14.32 4.18 8.74
CA CYS A 52 -13.00 4.45 9.30
C CYS A 52 -12.81 5.94 9.61
N ARG A 53 -13.29 6.84 8.74
CA ARG A 53 -13.23 8.29 8.93
C ARG A 53 -13.99 8.73 10.19
N ALA A 54 -15.20 8.23 10.38
CA ALA A 54 -15.99 8.52 11.57
C ALA A 54 -15.32 7.99 12.85
N ARG A 55 -14.78 6.77 12.78
CA ARG A 55 -14.27 6.06 13.95
C ARG A 55 -12.88 6.52 14.40
N LEU A 56 -12.06 7.01 13.46
CA LEU A 56 -10.72 7.53 13.71
C LEU A 56 -10.69 9.07 13.82
N ALA A 57 -11.85 9.72 13.88
CA ALA A 57 -11.96 11.15 14.07
C ALA A 57 -11.24 11.59 15.36
N GLY A 58 -10.40 12.63 15.25
CA GLY A 58 -9.60 13.13 16.36
C GLY A 58 -8.31 12.34 16.64
N THR A 59 -8.03 11.27 15.89
CA THR A 59 -6.75 10.56 15.95
C THR A 59 -5.80 11.02 14.83
N ASN A 60 -4.53 10.64 14.93
CA ASN A 60 -3.53 10.85 13.87
C ASN A 60 -3.44 9.69 12.87
N VAL A 61 -4.31 8.68 13.00
CA VAL A 61 -4.32 7.49 12.13
C VAL A 61 -4.95 7.86 10.80
N ARG A 62 -4.22 7.68 9.70
CA ARG A 62 -4.73 7.94 8.36
C ARG A 62 -5.71 6.87 7.90
N VAL A 63 -6.77 7.26 7.19
CA VAL A 63 -7.65 6.34 6.48
C VAL A 63 -7.17 6.22 5.04
N CYS A 64 -6.61 5.06 4.70
CA CYS A 64 -6.12 4.74 3.36
C CYS A 64 -7.04 3.72 2.69
N SER A 65 -7.11 3.72 1.36
CA SER A 65 -7.93 2.75 0.63
C SER A 65 -7.20 2.08 -0.54
N ALA A 66 -7.58 0.84 -0.82
CA ALA A 66 -7.13 0.09 -1.99
C ALA A 66 -8.08 0.30 -3.17
N MET A 67 -7.54 0.58 -4.37
CA MET A 67 -8.32 0.86 -5.58
C MET A 67 -7.93 -0.09 -6.73
N ALA A 68 -8.91 -0.49 -7.56
CA ALA A 68 -8.72 -1.44 -8.66
C ALA A 68 -8.03 -2.75 -8.24
N TYR A 69 -8.13 -3.10 -6.96
CA TYR A 69 -7.42 -4.20 -6.32
C TYR A 69 -8.18 -5.53 -6.44
N PRO A 70 -7.50 -6.68 -6.63
CA PRO A 70 -6.05 -6.82 -6.85
C PRO A 70 -5.64 -6.85 -8.32
N LEU A 71 -6.56 -6.67 -9.27
CA LEU A 71 -6.32 -7.01 -10.68
C LEU A 71 -5.74 -5.88 -11.54
N GLY A 72 -6.14 -4.62 -11.33
CA GLY A 72 -5.63 -3.48 -12.08
C GLY A 72 -5.98 -3.42 -13.58
N GLY A 73 -6.78 -4.35 -14.11
CA GLY A 73 -7.12 -4.40 -15.55
C GLY A 73 -8.37 -3.60 -15.97
N SER A 74 -8.97 -2.84 -15.06
CA SER A 74 -10.14 -1.99 -15.37
C SER A 74 -9.78 -0.87 -16.35
N LEU A 75 -10.79 -0.39 -17.09
CA LEU A 75 -10.64 0.77 -17.97
C LEU A 75 -10.15 2.01 -17.19
N THR A 76 -9.23 2.78 -17.78
CA THR A 76 -8.69 4.01 -17.15
C THR A 76 -9.80 4.97 -16.73
N ARG A 77 -10.83 5.19 -17.57
CA ARG A 77 -11.98 6.04 -17.21
C ARG A 77 -12.76 5.55 -15.98
N SER A 78 -12.83 4.24 -15.78
CA SER A 78 -13.50 3.65 -14.62
C SER A 78 -12.65 3.86 -13.37
N LYS A 79 -11.34 3.63 -13.45
CA LYS A 79 -10.40 3.91 -12.35
C LYS A 79 -10.36 5.41 -11.98
N VAL A 80 -10.45 6.31 -12.96
CA VAL A 80 -10.51 7.76 -12.73
C VAL A 80 -11.79 8.16 -12.00
N ALA A 81 -12.94 7.58 -12.38
CA ALA A 81 -14.20 7.82 -11.67
C ALA A 81 -14.12 7.30 -10.22
N GLU A 82 -13.66 6.05 -10.03
CA GLU A 82 -13.44 5.45 -8.71
C GLU A 82 -12.49 6.31 -7.86
N MET A 83 -11.37 6.79 -8.41
CA MET A 83 -10.43 7.65 -7.70
C MET A 83 -11.11 8.92 -7.16
N ARG A 84 -11.94 9.58 -7.98
CA ARG A 84 -12.68 10.78 -7.56
C ARG A 84 -13.67 10.46 -6.43
N ASP A 85 -14.34 9.32 -6.52
CA ASP A 85 -15.25 8.86 -5.46
C ASP A 85 -14.48 8.62 -4.15
N LEU A 86 -13.35 7.91 -4.19
CA LEU A 86 -12.48 7.68 -3.01
C LEU A 86 -12.00 8.98 -2.36
N VAL A 87 -11.59 9.97 -3.18
CA VAL A 87 -11.20 11.30 -2.68
C VAL A 87 -12.39 11.98 -1.99
N SER A 88 -13.58 11.92 -2.60
CA SER A 88 -14.80 12.54 -2.06
C SER A 88 -15.27 11.88 -0.76
N GLU A 89 -15.09 10.57 -0.61
CA GLU A 89 -15.34 9.80 0.61
C GLU A 89 -14.32 10.10 1.73
N GLY A 90 -13.26 10.83 1.40
CA GLY A 90 -12.26 11.30 2.35
C GLY A 90 -11.09 10.33 2.57
N ALA A 91 -10.77 9.48 1.59
CA ALA A 91 -9.51 8.75 1.59
C ALA A 91 -8.34 9.73 1.71
N GLN A 92 -7.45 9.50 2.66
CA GLN A 92 -6.30 10.36 2.90
C GLN A 92 -5.07 9.92 2.11
N GLU A 93 -5.02 8.66 1.70
CA GLU A 93 -4.04 8.10 0.76
C GLU A 93 -4.69 6.93 0.01
N VAL A 94 -4.26 6.65 -1.22
CA VAL A 94 -4.80 5.55 -2.02
C VAL A 94 -3.69 4.65 -2.56
N ASP A 95 -3.80 3.35 -2.30
CA ASP A 95 -2.98 2.32 -2.93
C ASP A 95 -3.74 1.77 -4.15
N PHE A 96 -3.23 1.95 -5.36
CA PHE A 96 -3.92 1.47 -6.57
C PHE A 96 -3.13 0.41 -7.33
N MET A 97 -3.85 -0.48 -7.99
CA MET A 97 -3.25 -1.54 -8.80
C MET A 97 -2.83 -1.02 -10.18
N ALA A 98 -1.53 -1.14 -10.48
CA ALA A 98 -0.99 -0.89 -11.80
C ALA A 98 -1.55 -1.86 -12.85
N ASN A 99 -1.66 -1.39 -14.10
CA ASN A 99 -1.99 -2.27 -15.22
C ASN A 99 -0.72 -2.94 -15.75
N ILE A 100 -0.38 -4.09 -15.17
CA ILE A 100 0.84 -4.84 -15.51
C ILE A 100 0.84 -5.31 -16.97
N GLY A 101 -0.36 -5.56 -17.52
CA GLY A 101 -0.52 -6.01 -18.91
C GLY A 101 0.00 -5.02 -19.95
N PHE A 102 -0.15 -3.71 -19.71
CA PHE A 102 0.40 -2.68 -20.61
C PHE A 102 1.93 -2.74 -20.64
N LEU A 103 2.57 -2.77 -19.47
CA LEU A 103 4.02 -2.81 -19.39
C LEU A 103 4.59 -4.12 -19.96
N ALA A 104 3.98 -5.26 -19.62
CA ALA A 104 4.38 -6.57 -20.14
C ALA A 104 4.20 -6.69 -21.66
N SER A 105 3.31 -5.90 -22.26
CA SER A 105 3.10 -5.83 -23.71
C SER A 105 4.00 -4.80 -24.41
N GLY A 106 4.87 -4.11 -23.67
CA GLY A 106 5.72 -3.03 -24.18
C GLY A 106 4.99 -1.70 -24.41
N ASP A 107 3.72 -1.58 -24.00
CA ASP A 107 2.94 -0.34 -24.10
C ASP A 107 3.22 0.58 -22.89
N VAL A 108 4.46 1.06 -22.84
CA VAL A 108 4.97 1.93 -21.77
C VAL A 108 4.19 3.25 -21.69
N ASN A 109 3.70 3.75 -22.83
CA ASN A 109 2.92 4.99 -22.88
C ASN A 109 1.54 4.79 -22.25
N ALA A 110 0.80 3.72 -22.61
CA ALA A 110 -0.49 3.45 -21.97
C ALA A 110 -0.35 3.23 -20.45
N PHE A 111 0.73 2.56 -20.01
CA PHE A 111 1.05 2.41 -18.59
C PHE A 111 1.24 3.77 -17.90
N HIS A 112 2.08 4.64 -18.46
CA HIS A 112 2.34 5.97 -17.92
C HIS A 112 1.08 6.86 -17.91
N ASP A 113 0.34 6.88 -19.01
CA ASP A 113 -0.78 7.79 -19.21
C ASP A 113 -1.97 7.44 -18.30
N GLU A 114 -2.19 6.14 -18.02
CA GLU A 114 -3.15 5.72 -17.00
C GLU A 114 -2.75 6.24 -15.62
N ILE A 115 -1.47 6.09 -15.22
CA ILE A 115 -1.00 6.56 -13.92
C ILE A 115 -1.15 8.08 -13.81
N ALA A 116 -0.76 8.82 -14.85
CA ALA A 116 -0.89 10.28 -14.89
C ALA A 116 -2.35 10.73 -14.75
N ALA A 117 -3.28 10.06 -15.42
CA ALA A 117 -4.71 10.35 -15.29
C ALA A 117 -5.24 10.08 -13.87
N LEU A 118 -4.73 9.05 -13.19
CA LEU A 118 -5.10 8.76 -11.79
C LEU A 118 -4.50 9.79 -10.82
N VAL A 119 -3.25 10.21 -11.03
CA VAL A 119 -2.60 11.25 -10.22
C VAL A 119 -3.38 12.57 -10.36
N ASP A 120 -3.77 12.95 -11.58
CA ASP A 120 -4.63 14.14 -11.80
C ASP A 120 -5.97 14.02 -11.07
N ALA A 121 -6.65 12.87 -11.19
CA ALA A 121 -7.94 12.62 -10.55
C ALA A 121 -7.87 12.62 -9.00
N ALA A 122 -6.73 12.25 -8.43
CA ALA A 122 -6.51 12.23 -6.98
C ALA A 122 -6.27 13.63 -6.38
N GLY A 123 -5.85 14.59 -7.21
CA GLY A 123 -5.48 15.93 -6.76
C GLY A 123 -4.36 15.88 -5.72
N ALA A 124 -4.65 16.30 -4.48
CA ALA A 124 -3.68 16.35 -3.40
C ALA A 124 -3.52 15.02 -2.64
N VAL A 125 -4.39 14.03 -2.87
CA VAL A 125 -4.35 12.74 -2.16
C VAL A 125 -3.14 11.93 -2.63
N PRO A 126 -2.19 11.55 -1.75
CA PRO A 126 -1.01 10.79 -2.15
C PRO A 126 -1.36 9.41 -2.69
N LEU A 127 -0.84 9.11 -3.88
CA LEU A 127 -1.00 7.80 -4.51
C LEU A 127 0.19 6.88 -4.28
N LYS A 128 -0.12 5.60 -4.06
CA LYS A 128 0.85 4.52 -3.97
C LYS A 128 0.53 3.48 -5.04
N ILE A 129 1.44 3.25 -5.97
CA ILE A 129 1.23 2.27 -7.03
C ILE A 129 1.69 0.88 -6.56
N MET A 130 0.81 -0.11 -6.62
CA MET A 130 1.16 -1.52 -6.47
C MET A 130 1.70 -2.01 -7.81
N LEU A 131 2.98 -2.37 -7.85
CA LEU A 131 3.67 -2.79 -9.08
C LEU A 131 3.61 -4.30 -9.30
N GLU A 132 3.20 -5.10 -8.32
CA GLU A 132 3.11 -6.56 -8.44
C GLU A 132 4.38 -7.19 -9.03
N LEU A 133 5.55 -6.88 -8.47
CA LEU A 133 6.84 -7.19 -9.09
C LEU A 133 7.01 -8.68 -9.42
N GLY A 134 6.48 -9.59 -8.59
CA GLY A 134 6.50 -11.03 -8.89
C GLY A 134 5.65 -11.48 -10.09
N ALA A 135 4.81 -10.60 -10.65
CA ALA A 135 3.99 -10.86 -11.82
C ALA A 135 4.61 -10.35 -13.14
N MET A 136 5.82 -9.76 -13.10
CA MET A 136 6.52 -9.30 -14.29
C MET A 136 8.01 -9.66 -14.25
N PRO A 137 8.67 -9.82 -15.41
CA PRO A 137 10.12 -9.97 -15.49
C PRO A 137 10.90 -8.82 -14.82
N ASP A 138 12.01 -9.15 -14.17
CA ASP A 138 12.83 -8.22 -13.39
C ASP A 138 13.41 -7.05 -14.21
N ASP A 139 13.62 -7.23 -15.52
CA ASP A 139 14.12 -6.20 -16.44
C ASP A 139 13.10 -5.06 -16.65
N LEU A 140 11.82 -5.29 -16.38
CA LEU A 140 10.77 -4.27 -16.45
C LEU A 140 10.65 -3.44 -15.17
N TRP A 141 11.21 -3.87 -14.04
CA TRP A 141 10.98 -3.23 -12.74
C TRP A 141 11.45 -1.78 -12.71
N GLN A 142 12.65 -1.50 -13.24
CA GLN A 142 13.19 -0.14 -13.29
C GLN A 142 12.33 0.77 -14.18
N THR A 143 11.82 0.24 -15.31
CA THR A 143 10.90 0.98 -16.18
C THR A 143 9.58 1.27 -15.46
N ALA A 144 9.01 0.29 -14.77
CA ALA A 144 7.77 0.45 -14.02
C ALA A 144 7.88 1.55 -12.95
N ILE A 145 8.94 1.50 -12.14
CA ILE A 145 9.23 2.50 -11.10
C ILE A 145 9.43 3.88 -11.72
N GLY A 146 10.26 3.97 -12.77
CA GLY A 146 10.57 5.23 -13.43
C GLY A 146 9.34 5.91 -14.06
N GLN A 147 8.46 5.15 -14.71
CA GLN A 147 7.22 5.71 -15.26
C GLN A 147 6.25 6.14 -14.17
N ALA A 148 6.14 5.38 -13.09
CA ALA A 148 5.29 5.78 -11.97
C ALA A 148 5.79 7.07 -11.30
N GLU A 149 7.09 7.21 -11.05
CA GLU A 149 7.68 8.44 -10.52
C GLU A 149 7.47 9.63 -11.45
N LYS A 150 7.67 9.42 -12.76
CA LYS A 150 7.46 10.45 -13.78
C LYS A 150 6.01 10.95 -13.80
N ALA A 151 5.05 10.04 -13.63
CA ALA A 151 3.63 10.36 -13.57
C ALA A 151 3.22 11.02 -12.24
N GLY A 152 4.05 10.96 -11.20
CA GLY A 152 3.87 11.73 -9.96
C GLY A 152 3.32 10.93 -8.76
N VAL A 153 3.46 9.60 -8.74
CA VAL A 153 3.07 8.83 -7.54
C VAL A 153 3.95 9.20 -6.34
N ALA A 154 3.37 9.19 -5.14
CA ALA A 154 4.11 9.47 -3.91
C ALA A 154 4.89 8.24 -3.43
N TYR A 155 4.37 7.03 -3.69
CA TYR A 155 5.02 5.78 -3.32
C TYR A 155 4.95 4.75 -4.45
N VAL A 156 5.99 3.92 -4.53
CA VAL A 156 5.95 2.62 -5.24
C VAL A 156 5.86 1.50 -4.22
N LYS A 157 5.07 0.47 -4.52
CA LYS A 157 4.79 -0.67 -3.65
C LYS A 157 5.06 -1.98 -4.37
N ASN A 158 5.80 -2.89 -3.73
CA ASN A 158 6.28 -4.12 -4.37
C ASN A 158 5.16 -5.09 -4.76
N SER A 159 4.13 -5.23 -3.92
CA SER A 159 3.13 -6.29 -4.01
C SER A 159 1.80 -5.85 -3.44
N SER A 160 0.70 -6.25 -4.06
CA SER A 160 -0.66 -6.13 -3.54
C SER A 160 -0.83 -6.90 -2.23
N GLY A 161 -0.03 -7.93 -2.02
CA GLY A 161 -0.19 -8.93 -0.97
C GLY A 161 -0.97 -10.15 -1.46
N TRP A 162 -1.64 -10.06 -2.62
CA TRP A 162 -2.48 -11.10 -3.22
C TRP A 162 -1.76 -11.87 -4.33
N GLY A 163 -1.62 -13.19 -4.18
CA GLY A 163 -1.19 -14.07 -5.26
C GLY A 163 0.22 -13.79 -5.79
N LEU A 164 0.30 -13.17 -6.97
CA LEU A 164 1.47 -13.17 -7.87
C LEU A 164 2.57 -12.16 -7.51
N GLY A 165 2.29 -11.08 -6.77
CA GLY A 165 3.28 -10.04 -6.49
C GLY A 165 4.40 -10.44 -5.55
N GLY A 166 4.33 -11.63 -4.95
CA GLY A 166 5.36 -12.15 -4.06
C GLY A 166 5.40 -11.47 -2.68
N LYS A 167 6.40 -11.84 -1.90
CA LYS A 167 6.66 -11.31 -0.55
C LYS A 167 7.60 -10.12 -0.63
N ALA A 168 7.48 -9.19 0.32
CA ALA A 168 8.52 -8.20 0.55
C ALA A 168 9.80 -8.90 1.04
N SER A 169 10.93 -8.60 0.40
CA SER A 169 12.25 -9.08 0.80
C SER A 169 13.23 -7.90 0.90
N VAL A 170 14.29 -8.06 1.70
CA VAL A 170 15.36 -7.05 1.81
C VAL A 170 15.98 -6.72 0.44
N GLU A 171 16.13 -7.74 -0.41
CA GLU A 171 16.67 -7.59 -1.76
C GLU A 171 15.74 -6.76 -2.66
N THR A 172 14.46 -7.14 -2.76
CA THR A 172 13.47 -6.45 -3.58
C THR A 172 13.28 -5.00 -3.14
N ILE A 173 13.16 -4.76 -1.83
CA ILE A 173 12.99 -3.41 -1.28
C ILE A 173 14.26 -2.58 -1.47
N GLY A 174 15.43 -3.17 -1.26
CA GLY A 174 16.72 -2.51 -1.51
C GLY A 174 16.89 -2.13 -2.98
N PHE A 175 16.45 -2.97 -3.92
CA PHE A 175 16.41 -2.65 -5.35
C PHE A 175 15.49 -1.46 -5.62
N MET A 176 14.24 -1.51 -5.18
CA MET A 176 13.28 -0.42 -5.36
C MET A 176 13.82 0.90 -4.80
N LYS A 177 14.45 0.86 -3.61
CA LYS A 177 15.02 2.05 -2.99
C LYS A 177 16.13 2.70 -3.83
N ARG A 178 16.93 1.90 -4.54
CA ARG A 178 17.96 2.41 -5.46
C ARG A 178 17.38 2.98 -6.75
N CYS A 179 16.22 2.49 -7.18
CA CYS A 179 15.55 2.97 -8.40
C CYS A 179 14.81 4.29 -8.18
N VAL A 180 14.17 4.48 -7.02
CA VAL A 180 13.40 5.70 -6.74
C VAL A 180 14.30 6.91 -6.53
N THR A 181 13.85 8.07 -7.00
CA THR A 181 14.54 9.36 -6.83
C THR A 181 13.73 10.34 -5.98
N ARG A 182 12.41 10.34 -6.12
CA ARG A 182 11.45 11.26 -5.49
C ARG A 182 10.38 10.50 -4.71
N ALA A 183 9.86 9.42 -5.27
CA ALA A 183 8.89 8.56 -4.61
C ALA A 183 9.54 7.81 -3.44
N LYS A 184 8.70 7.42 -2.49
CA LYS A 184 9.10 6.57 -1.37
C LYS A 184 8.73 5.11 -1.65
N VAL A 185 9.29 4.18 -0.88
CA VAL A 185 8.98 2.75 -1.02
C VAL A 185 8.02 2.33 0.08
N LYS A 186 6.93 1.66 -0.29
CA LYS A 186 6.07 0.92 0.64
C LYS A 186 6.26 -0.57 0.41
N ALA A 187 6.46 -1.33 1.48
CA ALA A 187 6.63 -2.77 1.42
C ALA A 187 5.38 -3.50 1.91
N SER A 188 5.03 -4.61 1.27
CA SER A 188 3.92 -5.46 1.69
C SER A 188 4.08 -6.90 1.22
N GLY A 189 3.38 -7.80 1.93
CA GLY A 189 3.42 -9.25 1.69
C GLY A 189 4.44 -9.94 2.59
N GLY A 190 3.96 -10.73 3.54
CA GLY A 190 4.80 -11.62 4.35
C GLY A 190 5.53 -11.00 5.54
N ILE A 191 5.30 -9.73 5.88
CA ILE A 191 5.92 -9.05 7.02
C ILE A 191 5.11 -9.34 8.28
N ARG A 192 5.61 -10.23 9.15
CA ARG A 192 4.81 -10.83 10.25
C ARG A 192 5.41 -10.66 11.63
N SER A 193 6.66 -10.24 11.73
CA SER A 193 7.37 -10.02 13.00
C SER A 193 8.05 -8.66 13.05
N ALA A 194 8.43 -8.23 14.26
CA ALA A 194 9.20 -7.00 14.44
C ALA A 194 10.56 -7.05 13.72
N ASP A 195 11.21 -8.22 13.69
CA ASP A 195 12.48 -8.40 12.99
C ASP A 195 12.31 -8.29 11.47
N ASP A 196 11.22 -8.84 10.90
CA ASP A 196 10.90 -8.65 9.47
C ASP A 196 10.68 -7.17 9.16
N ALA A 197 9.87 -6.49 9.99
CA ALA A 197 9.56 -5.08 9.81
C ALA A 197 10.82 -4.22 9.87
N ASP A 198 11.68 -4.43 10.87
CA ASP A 198 12.93 -3.69 11.02
C ASP A 198 13.90 -3.94 9.84
N ALA A 199 14.03 -5.19 9.39
CA ALA A 199 14.87 -5.53 8.24
C ALA A 199 14.38 -4.84 6.96
N ILE A 200 13.06 -4.81 6.72
CA ILE A 200 12.45 -4.17 5.56
C ILE A 200 12.58 -2.63 5.60
N LEU A 201 12.42 -2.01 6.77
CA LEU A 201 12.66 -0.57 6.92
C LEU A 201 14.13 -0.23 6.67
N LYS A 202 15.06 -1.03 7.22
CA LYS A 202 16.51 -0.86 6.97
C LYS A 202 16.89 -1.03 5.50
N ALA A 203 16.17 -1.88 4.76
CA ALA A 203 16.35 -2.03 3.32
C ALA A 203 15.90 -0.79 2.51
N GLY A 204 15.14 0.13 3.13
CA GLY A 204 14.76 1.41 2.55
C GLY A 204 13.26 1.63 2.36
N ALA A 205 12.41 0.74 2.88
CA ALA A 205 10.98 1.02 2.94
C ALA A 205 10.69 2.14 3.95
N GLU A 206 9.78 3.04 3.58
CA GLU A 206 9.25 4.07 4.47
C GLU A 206 8.00 3.56 5.20
N LEU A 207 7.18 2.75 4.52
CA LEU A 207 5.93 2.23 5.03
C LEU A 207 5.85 0.72 4.84
N ILE A 208 5.11 0.07 5.73
CA ILE A 208 4.81 -1.36 5.71
C ILE A 208 3.30 -1.54 5.69
N GLY A 209 2.77 -2.27 4.70
CA GLY A 209 1.42 -2.80 4.74
C GLY A 209 1.41 -4.21 5.33
N THR A 210 0.69 -4.39 6.43
CA THR A 210 0.57 -5.71 7.08
C THR A 210 -0.73 -5.82 7.88
N SER A 211 -1.30 -7.02 7.92
CA SER A 211 -2.41 -7.40 8.82
C SER A 211 -1.89 -7.87 10.20
N ALA A 212 -0.58 -8.02 10.36
CA ALA A 212 0.06 -8.51 11.59
C ALA A 212 0.47 -7.38 12.55
N GLY A 213 -0.03 -6.16 12.36
CA GLY A 213 0.36 -4.97 13.13
C GLY A 213 0.38 -5.20 14.65
N PRO A 214 -0.74 -5.60 15.27
CA PRO A 214 -0.81 -5.87 16.71
C PRO A 214 0.20 -6.91 17.18
N ALA A 215 0.32 -8.03 16.45
CA ALA A 215 1.27 -9.09 16.79
C ALA A 215 2.72 -8.58 16.75
N ILE A 216 3.08 -7.79 15.74
CA ILE A 216 4.39 -7.14 15.62
C ILE A 216 4.66 -6.24 16.84
N MET A 217 3.68 -5.42 17.23
CA MET A 217 3.81 -4.51 18.38
C MET A 217 3.95 -5.23 19.71
N GLU A 218 3.38 -6.42 19.82
CA GLU A 218 3.44 -7.29 21.00
C GLU A 218 4.65 -8.23 20.99
N GLY A 219 5.52 -8.15 19.97
CA GLY A 219 6.68 -9.05 19.84
C GLY A 219 6.34 -10.49 19.48
N ARG A 220 5.13 -10.73 18.97
CA ARG A 220 4.66 -12.02 18.46
C ARG A 220 4.88 -12.12 16.95
N VAL A 221 4.74 -13.33 16.41
CA VAL A 221 4.66 -13.57 14.97
C VAL A 221 3.19 -13.64 14.57
N GLY A 222 2.75 -12.72 13.72
CA GLY A 222 1.37 -12.68 13.24
C GLY A 222 1.04 -13.77 12.21
N ALA A 223 -0.23 -14.13 12.14
CA ALA A 223 -0.75 -14.98 11.08
C ALA A 223 -0.77 -14.24 9.73
N GLY A 224 -0.71 -14.98 8.62
CA GLY A 224 -0.86 -14.38 7.29
C GLY A 224 -2.31 -13.98 7.03
N GLY A 225 -2.52 -12.78 6.49
CA GLY A 225 -3.81 -12.27 6.07
C GLY A 225 -3.69 -11.17 5.01
N TYR A 226 -4.84 -10.70 4.53
CA TYR A 226 -4.98 -9.64 3.53
C TYR A 226 -5.56 -8.38 4.17
#